data_AF-A0A0L0UKX8-F1
#
_entry.id   AF-A0A0L0UKX8-F1
#
_cell.length_a   1.000
_cell.length_b   1.000
_cell.length_c   1.000
_cell.angle_alpha   90.00
_cell.angle_beta   90.00
_cell.angle_gamma   90.00
#
_symmetry.space_group_name_H-M   'P 1'
#
loop_
_entity.id
_entity.type
_entity.pdbx_description
1 polymer ?
#
loop_
_entity_poly.entity_id
_entity_poly.type
_entity_poly.pdbx_seq_one_letter_code
_entity_poly.pdbx_strand_id
1 'polypeptide(L)'
;MSAHHIDITSSSKPSELLIGMLSHSSAGLLKALFRSIQRLLTSAGTLESVHNLTETQLPQSIKLIIQNKAIFGYQIYSLAINMMSTLIHSEPTSLATLQEAGLPEALYDAIDSGIEPAFDVIAAIPSALGALCLNNARSNSTG
;
A
#
# COMPACT_ATOMS: atom_id res chain seq x y z
N MET A 1 -5.96 -52.26 22.60
CA MET A 1 -7.05 -51.54 23.29
C MET A 1 -6.41 -50.45 24.11
N SER A 2 -6.64 -49.15 23.98
CA SER A 2 -7.36 -48.33 22.99
C SER A 2 -6.80 -46.91 23.18
N ALA A 3 -6.29 -46.30 22.10
CA ALA A 3 -6.79 -45.06 21.52
C ALA A 3 -6.63 -43.80 22.40
N HIS A 4 -5.57 -43.05 22.10
CA HIS A 4 -5.51 -41.59 22.24
C HIS A 4 -6.73 -40.97 21.53
N HIS A 5 -7.56 -40.23 22.25
CA HIS A 5 -8.53 -39.31 21.66
C HIS A 5 -8.52 -38.02 22.47
N ILE A 6 -7.67 -37.08 22.06
CA ILE A 6 -7.85 -35.68 22.41
C ILE A 6 -8.61 -35.08 21.24
N ASP A 7 -9.88 -34.78 21.48
CA ASP A 7 -10.81 -34.16 20.57
C ASP A 7 -10.40 -32.68 20.41
N ILE A 8 -9.71 -32.36 19.31
CA ILE A 8 -9.40 -30.98 18.91
C ILE A 8 -10.46 -30.59 17.87
N THR A 9 -11.68 -30.31 18.32
CA THR A 9 -12.73 -29.75 17.47
C THR A 9 -13.48 -28.61 18.14
N SER A 10 -12.82 -27.46 18.27
CA SER A 10 -13.53 -26.17 18.11
C SER A 10 -12.54 -25.07 17.76
N SER A 11 -11.89 -25.23 16.60
CA SER A 11 -11.26 -24.11 15.90
C SER A 11 -12.38 -23.26 15.31
N SER A 12 -12.81 -22.24 16.04
CA SER A 12 -13.59 -21.14 15.50
C SER A 12 -12.78 -20.50 14.38
N LYS A 13 -13.09 -20.89 13.14
CA LYS A 13 -12.54 -20.35 11.90
C LYS A 13 -12.52 -18.81 11.95
N PRO A 14 -11.34 -18.17 11.91
CA PRO A 14 -11.29 -16.73 11.74
C PRO A 14 -11.58 -16.43 10.26
N SER A 15 -12.73 -15.82 9.99
CA SER A 15 -13.00 -14.83 8.93
C SER A 15 -12.17 -14.84 7.62
N GLU A 16 -11.83 -16.00 7.05
CA GLU A 16 -10.96 -16.12 5.86
C GLU A 16 -11.63 -15.76 4.52
N LEU A 17 -12.92 -15.38 4.50
CA LEU A 17 -13.74 -15.47 3.29
C LEU A 17 -13.98 -14.18 2.49
N LEU A 18 -13.31 -13.06 2.79
CA LEU A 18 -13.55 -11.78 2.11
C LEU A 18 -12.29 -11.07 1.57
N ILE A 19 -11.20 -11.80 1.31
CA ILE A 19 -9.99 -11.20 0.72
C ILE A 19 -10.12 -11.24 -0.82
N GLY A 20 -10.12 -10.06 -1.45
CA GLY A 20 -10.17 -9.90 -2.90
C GLY A 20 -11.58 -9.91 -3.49
N MET A 21 -12.51 -9.13 -2.92
CA MET A 21 -13.89 -9.01 -3.43
C MET A 21 -14.03 -8.27 -4.78
N LEU A 22 -12.92 -7.72 -5.29
CA LEU A 22 -12.90 -7.03 -6.58
C LEU A 22 -12.92 -8.04 -7.75
N SER A 23 -13.81 -7.80 -8.73
CA SER A 23 -13.84 -8.57 -9.97
C SER A 23 -12.47 -8.55 -10.68
N HIS A 24 -12.09 -9.68 -11.28
CA HIS A 24 -10.80 -9.82 -11.99
C HIS A 24 -10.58 -8.74 -13.05
N SER A 25 -11.63 -8.33 -13.75
CA SER A 25 -11.56 -7.27 -14.76
C SER A 25 -11.28 -5.90 -14.12
N SER A 26 -12.01 -5.53 -13.07
CA SER A 26 -11.82 -4.28 -12.33
C SER A 26 -10.43 -4.22 -11.67
N ALA A 27 -9.98 -5.31 -11.07
CA ALA A 27 -8.64 -5.43 -10.50
C ALA A 27 -7.54 -5.26 -11.56
N GLY A 28 -7.74 -5.85 -12.75
CA GLY A 28 -6.84 -5.71 -13.89
C GLY A 28 -6.75 -4.27 -14.38
N LEU A 29 -7.90 -3.61 -14.54
CA LEU A 29 -7.96 -2.20 -14.93
C LEU A 29 -7.28 -1.29 -13.91
N LEU A 30 -7.57 -1.48 -12.62
CA LEU A 30 -6.95 -0.67 -11.56
C LEU A 30 -5.43 -0.81 -11.56
N LYS A 31 -4.91 -2.05 -11.68
CA LYS A 31 -3.47 -2.32 -11.81
C LYS A 31 -2.87 -1.63 -13.04
N ALA A 32 -3.55 -1.70 -14.19
CA ALA A 32 -3.08 -1.07 -15.42
C ALA A 32 -3.05 0.46 -15.31
N LEU A 33 -4.07 1.07 -14.71
CA LEU A 33 -4.15 2.50 -14.45
C LEU A 33 -3.05 2.96 -13.50
N PHE A 34 -2.88 2.27 -12.36
CA PHE A 34 -1.80 2.56 -11.42
C PHE A 34 -0.42 2.51 -12.08
N ARG A 35 -0.13 1.44 -12.83
CA ARG A 35 1.14 1.34 -13.57
C ARG A 35 1.29 2.42 -14.63
N SER A 36 0.20 2.85 -15.26
CA SER A 36 0.25 3.94 -16.24
C SER A 36 0.58 5.27 -15.56
N ILE A 37 -0.04 5.56 -14.42
CA ILE A 37 0.26 6.76 -13.62
C ILE A 37 1.71 6.73 -13.16
N GLN A 38 2.20 5.58 -12.70
CA GLN A 38 3.60 5.42 -12.29
C GLN A 38 4.58 5.67 -13.44
N ARG A 39 4.26 5.21 -14.66
CA ARG A 39 5.05 5.54 -15.86
C ARG A 39 5.00 7.01 -16.21
N LEU A 40 3.83 7.66 -16.09
CA LEU A 40 3.69 9.09 -16.34
C LEU A 40 4.51 9.91 -15.34
N LEU A 41 4.50 9.52 -14.06
CA LEU A 41 5.35 10.10 -13.01
C LEU A 41 6.84 10.06 -13.36
N THR A 42 7.33 8.91 -13.85
CA THR A 42 8.75 8.75 -14.19
C THR A 42 9.13 9.38 -15.54
N SER A 43 8.19 9.43 -16.49
CA SER A 43 8.45 9.89 -17.87
C SER A 43 8.17 11.38 -18.10
N ALA A 44 7.22 11.96 -17.37
CA ALA A 44 6.62 13.25 -17.69
C ALA A 44 6.86 14.28 -16.57
N GLY A 45 8.07 14.31 -16.01
CA GLY A 45 8.50 15.15 -14.88
C GLY A 45 8.35 16.67 -15.03
N THR A 46 7.54 17.15 -15.97
CA THR A 46 7.25 18.55 -16.28
C THR A 46 5.78 18.87 -16.56
N LEU A 47 4.86 17.89 -16.53
CA LEU A 47 3.43 18.17 -16.69
C LEU A 47 2.82 18.55 -15.33
N GLU A 48 2.47 19.83 -15.19
CA GLU A 48 1.85 20.40 -13.98
C GLU A 48 0.56 19.66 -13.59
N SER A 49 -0.17 19.12 -14.56
CA SER A 49 -1.35 18.27 -14.32
C SER A 49 -1.01 16.93 -13.69
N VAL A 50 0.11 16.31 -14.06
CA VAL A 50 0.59 15.06 -13.46
C VAL A 50 1.07 15.34 -12.04
N HIS A 51 1.79 16.44 -11.83
CA HIS A 51 2.20 16.87 -10.49
C HIS A 51 1.00 17.13 -9.56
N ASN A 52 -0.01 17.86 -10.02
CA ASN A 52 -1.21 18.10 -9.22
C ASN A 52 -1.97 16.80 -8.87
N LEU A 53 -2.03 15.84 -9.80
CA LEU A 53 -2.62 14.52 -9.53
C LEU A 53 -1.84 13.75 -8.46
N THR A 54 -0.51 13.86 -8.47
CA THR A 54 0.38 13.07 -7.60
C THR A 54 0.47 13.65 -6.21
N GLU A 55 0.26 14.96 -6.09
CA GLU A 55 0.15 15.64 -4.80
C GLU A 55 -1.25 15.47 -4.19
N THR A 56 -2.33 15.55 -4.97
CA THR A 56 -3.68 15.61 -4.35
C THR A 56 -4.46 14.30 -4.40
N GLN A 57 -4.68 13.73 -5.58
CA GLN A 57 -5.65 12.64 -5.77
C GLN A 57 -5.04 11.25 -5.60
N LEU A 58 -3.79 11.09 -6.00
CA LEU A 58 -3.10 9.82 -5.97
C LEU A 58 -2.83 9.34 -4.53
N PRO A 59 -2.34 10.18 -3.60
CA PRO A 59 -2.11 9.77 -2.21
C PRO A 59 -3.40 9.31 -1.53
N GLN A 60 -4.52 10.02 -1.79
CA GLN A 60 -5.84 9.65 -1.28
C GLN A 60 -6.31 8.30 -1.85
N SER A 61 -6.08 8.06 -3.13
CA SER A 61 -6.42 6.79 -3.77
C SER A 61 -5.61 5.62 -3.20
N ILE A 62 -4.31 5.81 -2.99
CA ILE A 62 -3.43 4.81 -2.36
C ILE A 62 -3.90 4.54 -0.92
N LYS A 63 -4.22 5.59 -0.17
CA LYS A 63 -4.72 5.48 1.21
C LYS A 63 -5.97 4.62 1.28
N LEU A 64 -6.94 4.87 0.40
CA LEU A 64 -8.18 4.08 0.34
C LEU A 64 -7.89 2.61 0.06
N ILE A 65 -6.93 2.29 -0.81
CA ILE A 65 -6.55 0.90 -1.09
C ILE A 65 -5.92 0.25 0.14
N ILE A 66 -5.01 0.95 0.82
CA ILE A 66 -4.33 0.46 2.03
C ILE A 66 -5.35 0.19 3.15
N GLN A 67 -6.25 1.14 3.41
CA GLN A 67 -7.30 1.00 4.43
C GLN A 67 -8.28 -0.14 4.12
N ASN A 68 -8.49 -0.43 2.84
CA ASN A 68 -9.43 -1.45 2.37
C ASN A 68 -8.71 -2.67 1.75
N LYS A 69 -7.53 -3.03 2.27
CA LYS A 69 -6.69 -4.11 1.70
C LYS A 69 -7.44 -5.44 1.49
N ALA A 70 -8.43 -5.75 2.35
CA ALA A 70 -9.28 -6.92 2.19
C ALA A 70 -10.15 -6.87 0.92
N ILE A 71 -10.67 -5.71 0.54
CA ILE A 71 -11.51 -5.55 -0.68
C ILE A 71 -10.65 -5.68 -1.94
N PHE A 72 -9.49 -5.01 -1.95
CA PHE A 72 -8.60 -4.94 -3.11
C PHE A 72 -7.73 -6.18 -3.30
N GLY A 73 -7.46 -6.91 -2.22
CA GLY A 73 -6.60 -8.08 -2.22
C GLY A 73 -5.11 -7.74 -2.27
N TYR A 74 -4.28 -8.74 -1.93
CA TYR A 74 -2.84 -8.56 -1.71
C TYR A 74 -2.09 -7.98 -2.92
N GLN A 75 -2.51 -8.28 -4.15
CA GLN A 75 -1.81 -7.81 -5.37
C GLN A 75 -1.94 -6.30 -5.58
N ILE A 76 -3.12 -5.74 -5.28
CA ILE A 76 -3.37 -4.30 -5.45
C ILE A 76 -2.83 -3.56 -4.23
N TYR A 77 -2.95 -4.18 -3.05
CA TYR A 77 -2.36 -3.67 -1.83
C TYR A 77 -0.83 -3.53 -1.93
N SER A 78 -0.11 -4.57 -2.38
CA SER A 78 1.35 -4.50 -2.58
C SER A 78 1.73 -3.44 -3.63
N LEU A 79 0.94 -3.29 -4.69
CA LEU A 79 1.15 -2.24 -5.69
C LEU A 79 0.98 -0.83 -5.10
N ALA A 80 -0.01 -0.64 -4.24
CA ALA A 80 -0.25 0.63 -3.55
C ALA A 80 0.93 1.02 -2.63
N ILE A 81 1.44 0.06 -1.84
CA ILE A 81 2.62 0.28 -0.99
C ILE A 81 3.84 0.69 -1.84
N ASN A 82 4.12 -0.04 -2.93
CA ASN A 82 5.24 0.28 -3.81
C ASN A 82 5.08 1.63 -4.52
N MET A 83 3.85 2.02 -4.85
CA MET A 83 3.57 3.32 -5.42
C MET A 83 3.84 4.45 -4.42
N MET A 84 3.47 4.25 -3.15
CA MET A 84 3.83 5.19 -2.08
C MET A 84 5.36 5.37 -2.00
N SER A 85 6.13 4.28 -1.99
CA SER A 85 7.60 4.37 -2.03
C SER A 85 8.09 5.13 -3.25
N THR A 86 7.47 4.91 -4.41
CA THR A 86 7.86 5.59 -5.66
C THR A 86 7.61 7.10 -5.56
N LEU A 87 6.48 7.53 -5.01
CA LEU A 87 6.18 8.96 -4.82
C LEU A 87 7.22 9.66 -3.95
N ILE A 88 7.60 9.01 -2.83
CA ILE A 88 8.62 9.54 -1.91
C ILE A 88 9.99 9.67 -2.58
N HIS A 89 10.35 8.70 -3.44
CA HIS A 89 11.63 8.75 -4.18
C HIS A 89 11.61 9.73 -5.36
N SER A 90 10.46 9.91 -6.01
CA SER A 90 10.32 10.79 -7.17
C SER A 90 10.42 12.26 -6.80
N GLU A 91 9.83 12.68 -5.68
CA GLU A 91 9.84 14.07 -5.23
C GLU A 91 10.04 14.15 -3.71
N PRO A 92 11.13 14.78 -3.23
CA PRO A 92 11.38 14.96 -1.80
C PRO A 92 10.24 15.68 -1.08
N THR A 93 9.61 16.65 -1.76
CA THR A 93 8.56 17.52 -1.26
C THR A 93 7.25 16.77 -1.01
N SER A 94 7.05 15.65 -1.71
CA SER A 94 5.81 14.85 -1.65
C SER A 94 5.55 14.28 -0.25
N LEU A 95 6.58 14.12 0.59
CA LEU A 95 6.40 13.58 1.95
C LEU A 95 5.44 14.40 2.81
N ALA A 96 5.53 15.74 2.77
CA ALA A 96 4.62 16.59 3.52
C ALA A 96 3.18 16.35 3.06
N THR A 97 2.96 16.27 1.76
CA THR A 97 1.67 15.99 1.15
C THR A 97 1.14 14.59 1.50
N LEU A 98 2.02 13.57 1.54
CA LEU A 98 1.64 12.22 1.97
C LEU A 98 1.27 12.16 3.47
N GLN A 99 1.99 12.91 4.31
CA GLN A 99 1.69 13.05 5.74
C GLN A 99 0.38 13.80 5.97
N GLU A 100 0.15 14.91 5.28
CA GLU A 100 -1.12 15.64 5.31
C GLU A 100 -2.29 14.78 4.81
N ALA A 101 -2.04 13.93 3.82
CA ALA A 101 -3.00 12.94 3.36
C ALA A 101 -3.29 11.83 4.40
N GLY A 102 -2.46 11.68 5.43
CA GLY A 102 -2.54 10.62 6.44
C GLY A 102 -2.25 9.23 5.86
N LEU A 103 -1.38 9.17 4.83
CA LEU A 103 -1.04 7.93 4.14
C LEU A 103 -0.05 7.07 4.95
N PRO A 104 1.01 7.61 5.58
CA PRO A 104 1.89 6.84 6.46
C PRO A 104 1.13 6.19 7.62
N GLU A 105 0.23 6.94 8.26
CA GLU A 105 -0.62 6.49 9.37
C GLU A 105 -1.49 5.30 8.93
N ALA A 106 -2.12 5.42 7.76
CA ALA A 106 -2.90 4.31 7.19
C ALA A 106 -2.05 3.06 6.92
N LEU A 107 -0.78 3.22 6.54
CA LEU A 107 0.14 2.09 6.38
C LEU A 107 0.45 1.43 7.74
N TYR A 108 0.72 2.23 8.78
CA TYR A 108 0.97 1.70 10.12
C TYR A 108 -0.25 0.93 10.66
N ASP A 109 -1.45 1.50 10.55
CA ASP A 109 -2.70 0.84 10.93
C ASP A 109 -2.94 -0.46 10.12
N ALA A 110 -2.60 -0.44 8.84
CA ALA A 110 -2.70 -1.62 7.99
C ALA A 110 -1.72 -2.73 8.38
N ILE A 111 -0.53 -2.38 8.89
CA ILE A 111 0.45 -3.35 9.40
C ILE A 111 0.00 -3.90 10.75
N ASP A 112 -0.50 -3.05 11.65
CA ASP A 112 -0.95 -3.44 12.99
C ASP A 112 -2.19 -4.36 12.94
N SER A 113 -3.07 -4.12 11.96
CA SER A 113 -4.20 -5.02 11.65
C SER A 113 -3.80 -6.37 11.02
N GLY A 114 -2.50 -6.62 10.85
CA GLY A 114 -1.95 -7.88 10.34
C GLY A 114 -1.45 -7.78 8.89
N ILE A 115 -0.50 -8.64 8.51
CA ILE A 115 0.10 -8.62 7.18
C ILE A 115 -0.42 -9.82 6.39
N GLU A 116 -0.97 -9.60 5.20
CA GLU A 116 -1.31 -10.68 4.28
C GLU A 116 -0.08 -11.54 3.96
N PRO A 117 -0.17 -12.88 4.03
CA PRO A 117 0.96 -13.79 3.81
C PRO A 117 1.30 -13.92 2.31
N ALA A 118 1.60 -12.80 1.67
CA ALA A 118 2.00 -12.69 0.28
C ALA A 118 3.40 -12.08 0.20
N PHE A 119 4.29 -12.74 -0.54
CA PHE A 119 5.67 -12.28 -0.71
C PHE A 119 5.75 -10.82 -1.18
N ASP A 120 4.90 -10.43 -2.13
CA ASP A 120 4.88 -9.07 -2.69
C ASP A 120 4.55 -8.01 -1.62
N VAL A 121 3.69 -8.34 -0.65
CA VAL A 121 3.32 -7.43 0.45
C VAL A 121 4.46 -7.34 1.44
N ILE A 122 5.00 -8.49 1.84
CA ILE A 122 6.11 -8.58 2.81
C ILE A 122 7.35 -7.84 2.28
N ALA A 123 7.63 -7.93 0.98
CA ALA A 123 8.75 -7.21 0.36
C ALA A 123 8.49 -5.71 0.20
N ALA A 124 7.23 -5.29 -0.01
CA ALA A 124 6.88 -3.90 -0.22
C ALA A 124 6.96 -3.06 1.07
N ILE A 125 6.60 -3.64 2.23
CA ILE A 125 6.56 -2.93 3.52
C ILE A 125 7.91 -2.31 3.90
N PRO A 126 9.03 -3.07 3.94
CA PRO A 126 10.35 -2.49 4.27
C PRO A 126 10.80 -1.42 3.28
N SER A 127 10.46 -1.56 2.00
CA SER A 127 10.76 -0.57 0.97
C SER A 127 10.06 0.76 1.25
N ALA A 128 8.77 0.71 1.59
CA ALA A 128 7.99 1.87 1.98
C ALA A 128 8.50 2.54 3.27
N LEU A 129 8.77 1.74 4.30
CA LEU A 129 9.32 2.25 5.56
C LEU A 129 10.70 2.88 5.35
N GLY A 130 11.56 2.25 4.55
CA GLY A 130 12.87 2.80 4.17
C GLY A 130 12.74 4.16 3.49
N ALA A 131 11.83 4.28 2.51
CA ALA A 131 11.57 5.55 1.83
C ALA A 131 11.10 6.65 2.81
N LEU A 132 10.15 6.33 3.70
CA LEU A 132 9.64 7.25 4.72
C LEU A 132 10.76 7.71 5.67
N CYS A 133 11.56 6.77 6.18
CA CYS A 133 12.64 7.07 7.12
C CYS A 133 13.77 7.88 6.50
N LEU A 134 14.19 7.58 5.27
CA LEU A 134 15.25 8.30 4.57
C LEU A 134 14.85 9.75 4.25
N ASN A 135 13.55 10.01 4.05
CA ASN A 135 13.10 11.35 3.71
C ASN A 135 12.89 12.25 4.95
N ASN A 136 12.44 11.68 6.08
CA ASN A 136 12.38 12.41 7.37
C ASN A 136 13.76 12.94 7.81
N ALA A 137 14.81 12.16 7.56
CA ALA A 137 16.19 12.54 7.88
C ALA A 137 16.78 13.63 6.94
N ARG A 138 16.09 13.99 5.86
CA ARG A 138 16.54 15.01 4.91
C ARG A 138 15.88 16.37 5.16
N SER A 139 14.66 16.39 5.67
CA SER A 139 13.97 17.63 6.06
C SER A 139 14.51 18.24 7.37
N ASN A 140 15.26 17.49 8.18
CA ASN A 140 15.82 17.97 9.45
C ASN A 140 17.28 18.49 9.36
N SER A 141 17.90 18.45 8.18
CA SER A 141 19.29 18.91 7.97
C SER A 141 19.38 20.34 7.42
N THR A 142 18.28 21.09 7.37
CA THR A 142 18.22 22.51 6.95
C THR A 142 17.86 23.48 8.08
N GLY A 143 18.06 23.06 9.34
CA GLY A 143 17.93 23.91 10.53
C GLY A 143 19.27 24.46 11.01
#